data_AF-A0A954HU10-F1
#
_entry.id   AF-A0A954HU10-F1
#
_cell.length_a   1.000
_cell.length_b   1.000
_cell.length_c   1.000
_cell.angle_alpha   90.00
_cell.angle_beta   90.00
_cell.angle_gamma   90.00
#
_symmetry.space_group_name_H-M   'P 1'
#
loop_
_entity.id
_entity.type
_entity.pdbx_description
1 polymer ?
#
loop_
_entity_poly.entity_id
_entity_poly.type
_entity_poly.pdbx_seq_one_letter_code
_entity_poly.pdbx_strand_id
1 'polypeptide(L)'
;DHLTSDSAGMLVLGPEDYDASFPIVSNGEQRGYFFYSENDVDNDSDDYLQFTASIDVVKRNTEDHPFVGRASEIGRPAGAPAPGPGNVSPNDVNQPEFDDGDNSNSATQSRAAEISYFVRNGILYRRVLLLRDPLKSTPSLTYPDDPSMDRNGGGGDLIPNTYDSNADTVTPTDGDFWNDFDSSAICVWNDLNTDGVRDAAPTDDYKVHFNGIGALDPSDAATLGLQQYRFGFNSLTGRSVEFASGTFIGRFLHEETSHADFTWPGKFPLGTAGDPHPYERTDLTFDGRGVATQYSGGVRVGEDILMPNVDAFDVKIWDETLLAFVDLGGQVNGDFGHRNNRRLDYGPRTVSTGADGQPGVAGVDDDGDMTTDNNTELGWPGSDDVVNRTFDTWNRRASAQGGFRPPYRPLYENSIVDWAANTNYNAGDRIFPIQSFDVGADGQPGFANVDDDGDGIIDNGTELGTLSSDDVASLYDGIYYEAQNAGTSGATRPSIFAKNYNQQPTESSANPIVWESVDNRVGAKLLQITIRYRDIRSNLPRQLTIIHSFTDSN
;
A
#
# COMPACT_ATOMS: atom_id res chain seq x y z
N ASP A 1 -43.09 -3.31 1.01
CA ASP A 1 -42.75 -2.46 -0.15
C ASP A 1 -41.96 -1.26 0.30
N HIS A 2 -40.71 -1.19 -0.18
CA HIS A 2 -39.61 -0.26 0.14
C HIS A 2 -38.92 -0.45 1.50
N LEU A 3 -37.91 -1.32 1.53
CA LEU A 3 -36.59 -1.08 2.12
C LEU A 3 -35.60 -1.99 1.36
N THR A 4 -34.68 -1.36 0.65
CA THR A 4 -33.67 -1.94 -0.23
C THR A 4 -32.56 -2.63 0.56
N SER A 5 -31.90 -3.56 -0.12
CA SER A 5 -30.79 -4.39 0.32
C SER A 5 -29.52 -3.57 0.59
N ASP A 6 -29.14 -3.41 1.84
CA ASP A 6 -27.76 -3.05 2.22
C ASP A 6 -27.01 -4.34 2.56
N SER A 7 -26.36 -4.89 1.54
CA SER A 7 -25.34 -5.94 1.65
C SER A 7 -24.01 -5.32 1.23
N ALA A 8 -23.42 -4.49 2.10
CA ALA A 8 -22.16 -3.82 1.79
C ALA A 8 -20.99 -4.68 2.29
N GLY A 9 -20.14 -5.05 1.33
CA GLY A 9 -18.78 -5.55 1.48
C GLY A 9 -17.87 -4.58 2.22
N MET A 10 -16.61 -4.97 2.36
CA MET A 10 -15.50 -4.04 2.15
C MET A 10 -15.64 -3.66 0.69
N LEU A 11 -16.54 -2.71 0.46
CA LEU A 11 -16.75 -2.10 -0.82
C LEU A 11 -15.46 -1.34 -1.08
N VAL A 12 -14.59 -1.88 -1.93
CA VAL A 12 -13.71 -1.04 -2.71
C VAL A 12 -14.65 -0.39 -3.71
N LEU A 13 -14.80 0.93 -3.65
CA LEU A 13 -15.77 1.71 -4.45
C LEU A 13 -15.99 1.08 -5.85
N GLY A 14 -17.18 0.53 -6.06
CA GLY A 14 -17.89 0.62 -7.34
C GLY A 14 -18.66 1.95 -7.40
N PRO A 15 -19.24 2.38 -8.52
CA PRO A 15 -19.65 3.76 -8.78
C PRO A 15 -21.16 3.91 -8.91
N GLU A 16 -21.93 2.97 -8.35
CA GLU A 16 -23.35 3.19 -8.04
C GLU A 16 -23.49 4.49 -7.20
N ASP A 17 -22.42 4.91 -6.52
CA ASP A 17 -22.31 6.02 -5.56
C ASP A 17 -21.86 7.38 -6.15
N TYR A 18 -21.86 7.57 -7.47
CA TYR A 18 -21.36 8.80 -8.12
C TYR A 18 -22.45 9.72 -8.74
N ASP A 19 -23.70 9.63 -8.28
CA ASP A 19 -24.69 10.68 -8.53
C ASP A 19 -24.63 11.71 -7.40
N ALA A 20 -24.40 12.99 -7.73
CA ALA A 20 -24.43 14.11 -6.78
C ALA A 20 -25.76 14.25 -6.01
N SER A 21 -26.79 13.47 -6.36
CA SER A 21 -28.10 13.42 -5.72
C SER A 21 -28.41 12.17 -4.88
N PHE A 22 -27.52 11.16 -4.85
CA PHE A 22 -27.61 10.05 -3.89
C PHE A 22 -26.66 10.31 -2.70
N PRO A 23 -27.09 10.01 -1.45
CA PRO A 23 -26.21 10.16 -0.31
C PRO A 23 -25.06 9.17 -0.50
N ILE A 24 -23.86 9.72 -0.71
CA ILE A 24 -22.56 9.05 -0.49
C ILE A 24 -22.78 8.02 0.61
N VAL A 25 -22.61 6.72 0.33
CA VAL A 25 -22.36 5.74 1.40
C VAL A 25 -21.26 6.37 2.22
N SER A 26 -21.62 6.89 3.39
CA SER A 26 -20.92 8.06 3.94
C SER A 26 -19.41 7.78 3.95
N ASN A 27 -18.58 8.77 3.59
CA ASN A 27 -17.11 8.69 3.67
C ASN A 27 -16.57 8.12 5.00
N GLY A 28 -17.43 7.90 6.02
CA GLY A 28 -17.10 7.22 7.26
C GLY A 28 -17.05 5.67 7.19
N GLU A 29 -17.52 4.99 6.15
CA GLU A 29 -17.59 3.50 6.15
C GLU A 29 -16.38 2.81 5.49
N GLN A 30 -15.72 3.44 4.51
CA GLN A 30 -14.49 2.91 3.92
C GLN A 30 -13.28 3.57 4.57
N ARG A 31 -12.66 2.83 5.48
CA ARG A 31 -11.57 3.32 6.32
C ARG A 31 -10.37 2.39 6.27
N GLY A 32 -9.20 3.00 6.16
CA GLY A 32 -7.91 2.31 6.11
C GLY A 32 -7.67 1.58 4.80
N TYR A 33 -7.11 0.37 4.87
CA TYR A 33 -6.76 -0.40 3.68
C TYR A 33 -6.79 -1.91 3.92
N PHE A 34 -6.82 -2.66 2.81
CA PHE A 34 -6.60 -4.09 2.74
C PHE A 34 -5.67 -4.38 1.58
N PHE A 35 -4.60 -5.11 1.85
CA PHE A 35 -3.52 -5.46 0.94
C PHE A 35 -3.27 -6.97 1.05
N TYR A 36 -3.24 -7.65 -0.08
CA TYR A 36 -2.89 -9.05 -0.17
C TYR A 36 -1.99 -9.25 -1.39
N SER A 37 -0.91 -9.99 -1.19
CA SER A 37 0.02 -10.40 -2.23
C SER A 37 0.04 -11.91 -2.29
N GLU A 38 -0.29 -12.46 -3.45
CA GLU A 38 -0.17 -13.90 -3.72
C GLU A 38 1.26 -14.29 -4.04
N ASN A 39 2.08 -13.36 -4.54
CA ASN A 39 3.45 -13.60 -5.00
C ASN A 39 3.57 -14.75 -6.02
N ASP A 40 3.54 -16.02 -5.58
CA ASP A 40 3.42 -17.20 -6.42
C ASP A 40 2.21 -18.13 -6.17
N VAL A 41 1.32 -18.24 -7.16
CA VAL A 41 0.08 -19.07 -7.11
C VAL A 41 0.30 -20.56 -6.91
N ASP A 42 1.52 -21.03 -7.15
CA ASP A 42 1.90 -22.42 -6.94
C ASP A 42 2.64 -22.62 -5.59
N ASN A 43 2.80 -21.55 -4.80
CA ASN A 43 3.53 -21.52 -3.54
C ASN A 43 2.80 -20.76 -2.42
N ASP A 44 1.87 -21.44 -1.74
CA ASP A 44 1.14 -20.93 -0.57
C ASP A 44 2.01 -20.61 0.67
N SER A 45 3.34 -20.54 0.57
CA SER A 45 4.23 -20.14 1.66
C SER A 45 4.75 -18.72 1.52
N ASP A 46 4.54 -18.07 0.36
CA ASP A 46 4.91 -16.69 0.12
C ASP A 46 3.72 -15.71 0.04
N ASP A 47 2.50 -16.17 0.34
CA ASP A 47 1.36 -15.26 0.48
C ASP A 47 1.57 -14.29 1.64
N TYR A 48 1.11 -13.07 1.42
CA TYR A 48 1.20 -11.98 2.36
C TYR A 48 -0.15 -11.27 2.48
N LEU A 49 -0.60 -11.04 3.71
CA LEU A 49 -1.85 -10.33 4.00
C LEU A 49 -1.59 -9.18 4.98
N GLN A 50 -2.04 -7.98 4.66
CA GLN A 50 -1.96 -6.82 5.55
C GLN A 50 -3.20 -5.94 5.43
N PHE A 51 -3.72 -5.48 6.55
CA PHE A 51 -4.92 -4.64 6.56
C PHE A 51 -4.98 -3.81 7.83
N THR A 52 -5.82 -2.78 7.82
CA THR A 52 -6.19 -2.05 9.03
C THR A 52 -7.44 -2.66 9.65
N ALA A 53 -7.44 -2.78 10.98
CA ALA A 53 -8.61 -3.14 11.76
C ALA A 53 -9.01 -1.97 12.67
N SER A 54 -10.31 -1.73 12.82
CA SER A 54 -10.88 -0.82 13.80
C SER A 54 -11.92 -1.56 14.64
N ILE A 55 -11.86 -1.39 15.95
CA ILE A 55 -12.79 -1.94 16.93
C ILE A 55 -13.72 -0.80 17.35
N ASP A 56 -14.87 -0.72 16.68
CA ASP A 56 -15.95 0.14 17.10
C ASP A 56 -17.03 -0.70 17.80
N VAL A 57 -17.47 -0.26 18.98
CA VAL A 57 -18.59 -0.89 19.70
C VAL A 57 -19.89 -0.57 18.96
N VAL A 58 -20.21 -1.42 17.98
CA VAL A 58 -21.47 -1.39 17.23
C VAL A 58 -22.38 -2.54 17.70
N LYS A 59 -23.66 -2.55 17.29
CA LYS A 59 -24.63 -3.58 17.73
C LYS A 59 -24.18 -5.03 17.52
N ARG A 60 -23.24 -5.29 16.60
CA ARG A 60 -22.71 -6.63 16.26
C ARG A 60 -21.43 -6.99 17.02
N ASN A 61 -20.70 -6.01 17.54
CA ASN A 61 -19.48 -6.24 18.31
C ASN A 61 -19.68 -5.74 19.74
N THR A 62 -19.87 -6.68 20.67
CA THR A 62 -19.90 -6.37 22.11
C THR A 62 -18.51 -6.43 22.74
N GLU A 63 -17.49 -6.84 21.99
CA GLU A 63 -16.11 -6.84 22.44
C GLU A 63 -15.54 -5.43 22.28
N ASP A 64 -15.25 -4.81 23.41
CA ASP A 64 -14.72 -3.46 23.52
C ASP A 64 -13.23 -3.46 23.92
N HIS A 65 -12.56 -4.61 23.78
CA HIS A 65 -11.14 -4.75 24.10
C HIS A 65 -10.30 -4.08 23.02
N PRO A 66 -9.62 -2.96 23.33
CA PRO A 66 -8.74 -2.30 22.37
C PRO A 66 -7.51 -3.18 22.09
N PHE A 67 -6.81 -2.88 20.99
CA PHE A 67 -5.45 -3.36 20.80
C PHE A 67 -4.57 -2.73 21.87
N VAL A 68 -3.66 -3.52 22.43
CA VAL A 68 -2.68 -3.06 23.41
C VAL A 68 -1.28 -3.32 22.87
N GLY A 69 -0.37 -2.41 23.16
CA GLY A 69 1.02 -2.49 22.73
C GLY A 69 1.94 -1.81 23.72
N ARG A 70 3.25 -1.95 23.51
CA ARG A 70 4.28 -1.21 24.23
C ARG A 70 4.28 0.25 23.81
N ALA A 71 4.44 1.15 24.78
CA ALA A 71 4.81 2.53 24.53
C ALA A 71 5.67 3.05 25.67
N SER A 72 6.83 3.60 25.36
CA SER A 72 7.70 4.19 26.37
C SER A 72 7.34 5.66 26.62
N GLU A 73 7.51 6.11 27.87
CA GLU A 73 7.37 7.53 28.24
C GLU A 73 8.34 8.39 27.42
N ILE A 74 7.83 9.39 26.71
CA ILE A 74 8.67 10.31 25.92
C ILE A 74 9.23 11.40 26.84
N GLY A 75 10.52 11.71 26.71
CA GLY A 75 11.14 12.84 27.44
C GLY A 75 11.65 12.49 28.85
N ARG A 76 11.66 11.20 29.21
CA ARG A 76 12.32 10.72 30.44
C ARG A 76 13.44 9.73 30.12
N PRO A 77 14.70 10.18 30.03
CA PRO A 77 15.81 9.24 30.03
C PRO A 77 15.76 8.38 31.29
N ALA A 78 16.05 7.08 31.17
CA ALA A 78 16.11 6.17 32.31
C ALA A 78 17.08 6.70 33.38
N GLY A 79 16.55 7.31 34.45
CA GLY A 79 17.34 7.87 35.55
C GLY A 79 17.70 9.36 35.48
N ALA A 80 17.19 10.14 34.52
CA ALA A 80 17.46 11.58 34.44
C ALA A 80 16.55 12.44 35.36
N PRO A 81 17.07 13.56 35.91
CA PRO A 81 16.26 14.54 36.63
C PRO A 81 15.30 15.28 35.69
N ALA A 82 14.24 15.86 36.26
CA ALA A 82 13.12 16.47 35.53
C ALA A 82 13.58 17.46 34.44
N PRO A 83 12.87 17.52 33.29
CA PRO A 83 13.42 18.10 32.08
C PRO A 83 13.39 19.65 32.08
N GLY A 84 14.34 20.28 31.37
CA GLY A 84 14.34 21.71 31.06
C GLY A 84 13.30 22.10 29.98
N PRO A 85 13.07 23.40 29.72
CA PRO A 85 11.89 23.97 29.04
C PRO A 85 11.78 23.74 27.50
N GLY A 86 12.25 22.60 27.00
CA GLY A 86 12.05 22.14 25.61
C GLY A 86 11.86 20.63 25.51
N ASN A 87 11.50 19.99 26.62
CA ASN A 87 11.19 18.57 26.68
C ASN A 87 9.68 18.41 26.85
N VAL A 88 9.11 17.47 26.11
CA VAL A 88 7.75 16.99 26.33
C VAL A 88 7.62 16.68 27.82
N SER A 89 6.64 17.29 28.47
CA SER A 89 6.36 17.02 29.87
C SER A 89 6.05 15.53 30.03
N PRO A 90 6.62 14.81 31.02
CA PRO A 90 6.14 13.51 31.50
C PRO A 90 4.61 13.42 31.72
N ASN A 91 3.97 14.58 31.86
CA ASN A 91 2.53 14.71 32.03
C ASN A 91 1.83 15.26 30.78
N ASP A 92 2.49 15.22 29.61
CA ASP A 92 1.78 15.52 28.37
C ASP A 92 0.80 14.38 28.11
N VAL A 93 -0.47 14.75 28.24
CA VAL A 93 -1.64 13.91 27.99
C VAL A 93 -1.80 13.50 26.52
N ASN A 94 -0.93 13.97 25.61
CA ASN A 94 -0.84 13.49 24.24
C ASN A 94 0.33 12.49 24.02
N GLN A 95 1.04 12.01 25.04
CA GLN A 95 2.09 10.99 24.82
C GLN A 95 1.51 9.62 24.44
N PRO A 96 2.26 8.77 23.69
CA PRO A 96 1.93 7.37 23.40
C PRO A 96 1.45 6.56 24.60
N GLU A 97 2.16 6.67 25.72
CA GLU A 97 1.81 5.98 26.96
C GLU A 97 0.48 6.47 27.57
N PHE A 98 -0.03 7.66 27.19
CA PHE A 98 -1.27 8.19 27.75
C PHE A 98 -2.53 7.71 27.01
N ASP A 99 -2.42 7.00 25.88
CA ASP A 99 -3.60 6.61 25.09
C ASP A 99 -4.51 5.62 25.85
N ASP A 100 -3.95 4.89 26.82
CA ASP A 100 -4.71 4.03 27.71
C ASP A 100 -5.26 4.73 28.97
N GLY A 101 -4.85 5.98 29.18
CA GLY A 101 -5.18 6.78 30.37
C GLY A 101 -4.26 6.55 31.56
N ASP A 102 -3.17 5.78 31.42
CA ASP A 102 -2.20 5.46 32.46
C ASP A 102 -0.75 5.70 32.00
N ASN A 103 -0.15 6.80 32.44
CA ASN A 103 1.13 7.30 31.95
C ASN A 103 2.38 6.74 32.67
N SER A 104 2.32 5.50 33.16
CA SER A 104 3.41 4.91 33.94
C SER A 104 3.44 3.38 33.91
N ASN A 105 2.89 2.77 32.86
CA ASN A 105 2.80 1.32 32.73
C ASN A 105 3.57 0.77 31.51
N SER A 106 4.22 1.64 30.73
CA SER A 106 4.93 1.34 29.48
C SER A 106 4.07 0.62 28.44
N ALA A 107 2.77 0.91 28.45
CA ALA A 107 1.78 0.37 27.53
C ALA A 107 1.00 1.51 26.87
N THR A 108 0.33 1.17 25.79
CA THR A 108 -0.60 2.03 25.08
C THR A 108 -1.75 1.18 24.58
N GLN A 109 -2.89 1.81 24.31
CA GLN A 109 -4.04 1.15 23.71
C GLN A 109 -4.56 1.94 22.52
N SER A 110 -5.13 1.22 21.56
CA SER A 110 -5.84 1.84 20.47
C SER A 110 -7.02 1.00 20.03
N ARG A 111 -8.06 1.67 19.57
CA ARG A 111 -9.18 1.01 18.89
C ARG A 111 -8.82 0.58 17.47
N ALA A 112 -7.70 1.01 16.91
CA ALA A 112 -7.29 0.62 15.56
C ALA A 112 -5.83 0.19 15.47
N ALA A 113 -5.55 -0.69 14.52
CA ALA A 113 -4.21 -1.18 14.25
C ALA A 113 -4.04 -1.53 12.78
N GLU A 114 -2.79 -1.45 12.31
CA GLU A 114 -2.29 -2.08 11.10
C GLU A 114 -1.81 -3.49 11.45
N ILE A 115 -2.29 -4.51 10.73
CA ILE A 115 -2.05 -5.93 11.04
C ILE A 115 -1.51 -6.62 9.80
N SER A 116 -0.46 -7.42 9.94
CA SER A 116 0.03 -8.28 8.86
C SER A 116 0.20 -9.73 9.27
N TYR A 117 -0.08 -10.65 8.34
CA TYR A 117 0.12 -12.10 8.44
C TYR A 117 0.99 -12.60 7.30
N PHE A 118 1.94 -13.47 7.63
CA PHE A 118 2.83 -14.12 6.66
C PHE A 118 3.52 -15.33 7.29
N VAL A 119 3.93 -16.28 6.46
CA VAL A 119 4.76 -17.39 6.88
C VAL A 119 6.21 -17.10 6.55
N ARG A 120 7.11 -17.27 7.52
CA ARG A 120 8.55 -17.25 7.26
C ARG A 120 9.19 -18.44 7.93
N ASN A 121 9.85 -19.28 7.14
CA ASN A 121 10.61 -20.44 7.62
C ASN A 121 9.80 -21.36 8.57
N GLY A 122 8.58 -21.70 8.15
CA GLY A 122 7.72 -22.62 8.90
C GLY A 122 7.02 -22.02 10.12
N ILE A 123 7.04 -20.69 10.28
CA ILE A 123 6.37 -19.97 11.37
C ILE A 123 5.40 -18.96 10.76
N LEU A 124 4.14 -19.01 11.18
CA LEU A 124 3.17 -17.97 10.91
C LEU A 124 3.37 -16.83 11.89
N TYR A 125 3.66 -15.65 11.36
CA TYR A 125 3.82 -14.41 12.10
C TYR A 125 2.56 -13.56 12.02
N ARG A 126 2.33 -12.77 13.06
CA ARG A 126 1.35 -11.69 13.09
C ARG A 126 1.99 -10.45 13.69
N ARG A 127 2.23 -9.44 12.85
CA ARG A 127 2.66 -8.10 13.30
C ARG A 127 1.43 -7.24 13.52
N VAL A 128 1.38 -6.53 14.65
CA VAL A 128 0.31 -5.58 14.99
C VAL A 128 0.97 -4.25 15.35
N LEU A 129 0.58 -3.18 14.67
CA LEU A 129 1.06 -1.83 14.90
C LEU A 129 -0.12 -0.92 15.16
N LEU A 130 -0.20 -0.36 16.37
CA LEU A 130 -1.30 0.45 16.83
C LEU A 130 -1.33 1.80 16.09
N LEU A 131 -2.51 2.24 15.68
CA LEU A 131 -2.71 3.61 15.23
C LEU A 131 -2.99 4.45 16.46
N ARG A 132 -2.26 5.54 16.69
CA ARG A 132 -2.46 6.37 17.89
C ARG A 132 -3.92 6.82 18.00
N ASP A 133 -4.50 6.64 19.18
CA ASP A 133 -5.88 7.04 19.51
C ASP A 133 -5.87 7.91 20.78
N PRO A 134 -5.31 9.14 20.71
CA PRO A 134 -5.12 9.95 21.89
C PRO A 134 -6.42 10.24 22.60
N LEU A 135 -6.39 10.16 23.93
CA LEU A 135 -7.55 10.51 24.73
C LEU A 135 -7.97 11.95 24.45
N LYS A 136 -9.24 12.12 24.08
CA LYS A 136 -9.87 13.43 23.90
C LYS A 136 -9.80 14.20 25.22
N SER A 137 -8.89 15.14 25.28
CA SER A 137 -8.84 16.13 26.35
C SER A 137 -10.05 17.06 26.26
N THR A 138 -10.44 17.62 27.40
CA THR A 138 -11.56 18.55 27.56
C THR A 138 -11.65 19.62 26.46
N PRO A 139 -12.85 20.19 26.16
CA PRO A 139 -13.19 20.87 24.89
C PRO A 139 -12.46 22.19 24.56
N SER A 140 -11.36 22.53 25.23
CA SER A 140 -10.80 23.88 25.30
C SER A 140 -9.52 24.09 24.49
N LEU A 141 -8.98 23.10 23.77
CA LEU A 141 -7.71 23.28 23.04
C LEU A 141 -7.83 22.83 21.58
N THR A 142 -7.23 23.62 20.69
CA THR A 142 -7.40 23.59 19.23
C THR A 142 -6.65 22.46 18.52
N TYR A 143 -5.87 21.65 19.24
CA TYR A 143 -5.02 20.59 18.67
C TYR A 143 -5.18 19.19 19.34
N PRO A 144 -6.39 18.66 19.64
CA PRO A 144 -6.50 17.41 20.38
C PRO A 144 -6.18 16.13 19.58
N ASP A 145 -6.03 16.22 18.25
CA ASP A 145 -6.15 15.05 17.37
C ASP A 145 -4.89 14.78 16.53
N ASP A 146 -3.81 15.56 16.66
CA ASP A 146 -2.55 15.22 15.98
C ASP A 146 -1.74 14.22 16.84
N PRO A 147 -1.50 13.00 16.33
CA PRO A 147 -0.81 11.95 17.07
C PRO A 147 0.66 12.25 17.39
N SER A 148 1.25 13.29 16.78
CA SER A 148 2.67 13.64 16.89
C SER A 148 2.98 15.08 17.33
N MET A 149 2.00 15.88 17.76
CA MET A 149 2.26 17.26 18.27
C MET A 149 2.25 17.33 19.81
N ASP A 150 3.18 18.11 20.39
CA ASP A 150 3.17 18.49 21.81
C ASP A 150 1.99 19.43 22.12
N ARG A 151 1.27 19.14 23.21
CA ARG A 151 0.06 19.86 23.62
C ARG A 151 0.32 21.22 24.29
N ASN A 152 1.56 21.52 24.69
CA ASN A 152 1.88 22.67 25.55
C ASN A 152 2.02 24.02 24.82
N GLY A 153 1.41 24.18 23.64
CA GLY A 153 1.18 25.48 23.01
C GLY A 153 2.33 26.04 22.17
N GLY A 154 3.34 25.21 21.85
CA GLY A 154 4.43 25.58 20.95
C GLY A 154 4.28 25.08 19.50
N GLY A 155 3.33 24.17 19.21
CA GLY A 155 3.32 23.43 17.94
C GLY A 155 4.60 22.59 17.74
N GLY A 156 5.23 22.20 18.85
CA GLY A 156 6.46 21.42 18.84
C GLY A 156 6.18 19.95 18.54
N ASP A 157 7.21 19.27 18.03
CA ASP A 157 7.20 17.84 17.77
C ASP A 157 7.09 17.05 19.09
N LEU A 158 6.16 16.09 19.15
CA LEU A 158 6.05 15.17 20.27
C LEU A 158 7.24 14.20 20.29
N ILE A 159 7.78 13.86 19.13
CA ILE A 159 8.87 12.91 19.05
C ILE A 159 10.18 13.67 19.26
N PRO A 160 10.99 13.27 20.26
CA PRO A 160 12.27 13.93 20.48
C PRO A 160 13.25 13.56 19.38
N ASN A 161 14.17 14.49 19.09
CA ASN A 161 15.30 14.32 18.17
C ASN A 161 16.20 13.10 18.47
N THR A 162 15.97 12.35 19.55
CA THR A 162 16.63 11.06 19.79
C THR A 162 16.10 9.96 18.87
N TYR A 163 14.86 10.05 18.42
CA TYR A 163 14.30 9.18 17.39
C TYR A 163 14.45 9.78 15.98
N ASP A 164 14.69 11.09 15.86
CA ASP A 164 14.87 11.78 14.58
C ASP A 164 16.34 12.04 14.26
N SER A 165 16.84 11.56 13.14
CA SER A 165 18.21 11.88 12.74
C SER A 165 18.26 13.16 11.90
N ASN A 166 18.44 14.31 12.55
CA ASN A 166 18.87 15.54 11.87
C ASN A 166 20.39 15.63 11.68
N ALA A 167 21.15 14.59 12.05
CA ALA A 167 22.59 14.61 11.89
C ALA A 167 23.17 13.21 11.72
N ASP A 168 24.02 13.09 10.72
CA ASP A 168 24.95 11.98 10.44
C ASP A 168 25.89 11.64 11.62
N THR A 169 25.83 12.41 12.72
CA THR A 169 26.69 12.31 13.89
C THR A 169 25.99 11.92 15.19
N VAL A 170 24.66 11.75 15.22
CA VAL A 170 24.00 11.17 16.40
C VAL A 170 24.15 9.67 16.31
N THR A 171 25.15 9.12 17.01
CA THR A 171 25.14 7.70 17.34
C THR A 171 23.82 7.42 18.06
N PRO A 172 22.98 6.47 17.59
CA PRO A 172 21.74 6.09 18.26
C PRO A 172 22.11 5.42 19.58
N THR A 173 22.35 6.22 20.61
CA THR A 173 22.70 5.70 21.94
C THR A 173 21.51 5.61 22.86
N ASP A 174 20.36 6.19 22.52
CA ASP A 174 19.27 6.39 23.50
C ASP A 174 17.85 5.98 23.07
N GLY A 175 17.60 5.52 21.83
CA GLY A 175 16.27 5.01 21.47
C GLY A 175 16.21 4.29 20.12
N ASP A 176 15.53 3.15 20.10
CA ASP A 176 15.11 2.44 18.89
C ASP A 176 13.59 2.49 18.88
N PHE A 177 13.02 3.15 17.87
CA PHE A 177 11.59 3.40 17.80
C PHE A 177 10.77 2.11 17.99
N TRP A 178 11.17 1.01 17.36
CA TRP A 178 10.42 -0.25 17.45
C TRP A 178 10.76 -1.06 18.69
N ASN A 179 11.84 -0.72 19.40
CA ASN A 179 12.02 -1.22 20.75
C ASN A 179 11.03 -0.57 21.73
N ASP A 180 10.75 0.71 21.53
CA ASP A 180 10.07 1.55 22.50
C ASP A 180 8.56 1.69 22.24
N PHE A 181 8.11 1.50 21.00
CA PHE A 181 6.72 1.66 20.57
C PHE A 181 6.21 0.54 19.66
N ASP A 182 4.97 0.10 19.91
CA ASP A 182 4.17 -0.76 19.04
C ASP A 182 3.24 0.04 18.13
N SER A 183 3.63 1.25 17.73
CA SER A 183 2.77 2.14 16.94
C SER A 183 3.19 2.18 15.48
N SER A 184 2.21 2.27 14.58
CA SER A 184 2.49 2.54 13.16
C SER A 184 3.04 3.96 13.03
N ALA A 185 4.07 4.13 12.21
CA ALA A 185 4.75 5.40 12.02
C ALA A 185 5.39 5.49 10.65
N ILE A 186 5.61 6.73 10.23
CA ILE A 186 6.22 7.12 8.96
C ILE A 186 7.37 8.06 9.21
N CYS A 187 8.21 8.25 8.20
CA CYS A 187 9.16 9.35 8.16
C CYS A 187 8.53 10.50 7.35
N VAL A 188 8.37 11.66 7.98
CA VAL A 188 7.93 12.90 7.33
C VAL A 188 9.16 13.69 6.94
N TRP A 189 9.16 14.14 5.68
CA TRP A 189 10.16 15.04 5.12
C TRP A 189 9.67 16.48 5.21
N ASN A 190 10.51 17.34 5.78
CA ASN A 190 10.33 18.78 5.74
C ASN A 190 11.44 19.40 4.89
N ASP A 191 11.04 19.98 3.78
CA ASP A 191 11.90 20.77 2.90
C ASP A 191 12.24 22.11 3.59
N LEU A 192 13.41 22.19 4.25
CA LEU A 192 13.81 23.40 5.00
C LEU A 192 14.43 24.45 4.09
N ASN A 193 15.02 24.05 2.95
CA ASN A 193 15.70 24.94 2.02
C ASN A 193 14.76 25.44 0.89
N THR A 194 13.57 24.85 0.77
CA THR A 194 12.49 25.14 -0.19
C THR A 194 12.84 24.87 -1.65
N ASP A 195 13.79 23.98 -1.93
CA ASP A 195 14.22 23.63 -3.29
C ASP A 195 13.42 22.47 -3.91
N GLY A 196 12.55 21.83 -3.13
CA GLY A 196 11.72 20.71 -3.56
C GLY A 196 12.50 19.41 -3.76
N VAL A 197 13.76 19.32 -3.30
CA VAL A 197 14.64 18.16 -3.43
C VAL A 197 14.87 17.55 -2.06
N ARG A 198 14.59 16.24 -1.91
CA ARG A 198 14.95 15.49 -0.70
C ARG A 198 16.48 15.38 -0.60
N ASP A 199 17.08 16.13 0.31
CA ASP A 199 18.51 16.14 0.55
C ASP A 199 18.88 15.98 2.03
N ALA A 200 20.18 15.93 2.31
CA ALA A 200 20.65 15.59 3.65
C ALA A 200 20.63 16.78 4.58
N ALA A 201 20.38 16.55 5.87
CA ALA A 201 20.60 17.57 6.88
C ALA A 201 21.99 18.24 6.70
N PRO A 202 22.09 19.58 6.79
CA PRO A 202 21.13 20.48 7.43
C PRO A 202 20.10 21.12 6.49
N THR A 203 20.04 20.74 5.22
CA THR A 203 19.18 21.39 4.22
C THR A 203 17.73 20.91 4.26
N ASP A 204 17.51 19.69 4.74
CA ASP A 204 16.20 19.11 5.04
C ASP A 204 16.15 18.48 6.43
N ASP A 205 14.92 18.27 6.91
CA ASP A 205 14.62 17.64 8.20
C ASP A 205 13.73 16.41 8.00
N TYR A 206 14.05 15.34 8.72
CA TYR A 206 13.35 14.06 8.69
C TYR A 206 12.89 13.70 10.09
N LYS A 207 11.59 13.47 10.24
CA LYS A 207 10.96 13.25 11.53
C LYS A 207 10.14 12.00 11.52
N VAL A 208 10.17 11.26 12.62
CA VAL A 208 9.18 10.23 12.84
C VAL A 208 7.83 10.91 13.03
N HIS A 209 6.80 10.32 12.45
CA HIS A 209 5.42 10.76 12.62
C HIS A 209 4.58 9.53 12.90
N PHE A 210 3.86 9.52 14.02
CA PHE A 210 2.95 8.42 14.31
C PHE A 210 1.72 8.49 13.40
N ASN A 211 1.32 7.35 12.84
CA ASN A 211 0.00 7.24 12.23
C ASN A 211 -1.07 7.21 13.31
N GLY A 212 -2.02 8.16 13.25
CA GLY A 212 -3.18 8.21 14.13
C GLY A 212 -4.41 7.52 13.54
N ILE A 213 -5.47 7.36 14.33
CA ILE A 213 -6.76 6.84 13.83
C ILE A 213 -7.34 7.66 12.67
N GLY A 214 -6.97 8.95 12.56
CA GLY A 214 -7.33 9.81 11.43
C GLY A 214 -6.74 9.35 10.09
N ALA A 215 -5.61 8.63 10.11
CA ALA A 215 -4.98 8.08 8.91
C ALA A 215 -5.84 6.99 8.24
N LEU A 216 -6.88 6.48 8.92
CA LEU A 216 -7.88 5.62 8.29
C LEU A 216 -8.79 6.40 7.32
N ASP A 217 -8.91 7.71 7.43
CA ASP A 217 -9.72 8.52 6.53
C ASP A 217 -8.99 8.68 5.19
N PRO A 218 -9.58 8.26 4.05
CA PRO A 218 -8.95 8.42 2.73
C PRO A 218 -8.78 9.88 2.31
N SER A 219 -9.44 10.82 2.99
CA SER A 219 -9.30 12.26 2.79
C SER A 219 -8.19 12.91 3.62
N ASP A 220 -7.50 12.16 4.49
CA ASP A 220 -6.32 12.65 5.21
C ASP A 220 -5.11 12.74 4.28
N ALA A 221 -4.25 13.75 4.46
CA ALA A 221 -3.01 13.91 3.72
C ALA A 221 -1.97 12.83 4.09
N ALA A 222 -2.03 12.31 5.31
CA ALA A 222 -1.22 11.21 5.83
C ALA A 222 -2.00 9.88 5.90
N THR A 223 -2.98 9.70 4.99
CA THR A 223 -3.84 8.51 5.00
C THR A 223 -3.08 7.22 4.72
N LEU A 224 -3.35 6.16 5.48
CA LEU A 224 -2.83 4.81 5.24
C LEU A 224 -3.34 4.19 3.95
N GLY A 225 -4.35 4.78 3.30
CA GLY A 225 -4.68 4.37 1.94
C GLY A 225 -3.54 4.67 0.95
N LEU A 226 -2.62 5.59 1.27
CA LEU A 226 -1.37 5.80 0.52
C LEU A 226 -0.31 4.81 1.01
N GLN A 227 0.24 4.02 0.09
CA GLN A 227 1.16 2.92 0.42
C GLN A 227 2.45 3.39 1.10
N GLN A 228 2.97 4.55 0.72
CA GLN A 228 4.20 5.12 1.28
C GLN A 228 4.11 5.42 2.79
N TYR A 229 2.90 5.41 3.37
CA TYR A 229 2.68 5.62 4.80
C TYR A 229 2.39 4.34 5.58
N ARG A 230 2.40 3.18 4.91
CA ARG A 230 2.13 1.87 5.51
C ARG A 230 3.43 1.24 5.99
N PHE A 231 3.34 0.45 7.06
CA PHE A 231 4.48 -0.31 7.54
C PHE A 231 4.92 -1.37 6.52
N GLY A 232 6.23 -1.44 6.28
CA GLY A 232 6.82 -2.40 5.35
C GLY A 232 6.75 -1.98 3.89
N PHE A 233 6.38 -0.73 3.61
CA PHE A 233 6.43 -0.14 2.29
C PHE A 233 7.56 0.87 2.23
N ASN A 234 8.19 0.97 1.07
CA ASN A 234 9.19 1.99 0.80
C ASN A 234 8.50 3.38 0.78
N SER A 235 8.97 4.29 1.63
CA SER A 235 8.36 5.60 1.86
C SER A 235 8.55 6.60 0.72
N LEU A 236 9.43 6.32 -0.24
CA LEU A 236 9.59 7.11 -1.46
C LEU A 236 8.69 6.60 -2.58
N THR A 237 8.67 5.29 -2.77
CA THR A 237 8.10 4.65 -3.96
C THR A 237 6.75 4.00 -3.69
N GLY A 238 6.32 3.90 -2.44
CA GLY A 238 5.12 3.15 -2.03
C GLY A 238 5.20 1.65 -2.32
N ARG A 239 6.37 1.09 -2.64
CA ARG A 239 6.49 -0.34 -2.98
C ARG A 239 6.52 -1.20 -1.73
N SER A 240 5.70 -2.25 -1.68
CA SER A 240 5.73 -3.27 -0.62
C SER A 240 7.08 -3.99 -0.61
N VAL A 241 7.67 -4.16 0.57
CA VAL A 241 8.92 -4.91 0.77
C VAL A 241 8.60 -6.24 1.44
N GLU A 242 8.27 -7.22 0.60
CA GLU A 242 8.01 -8.61 0.98
C GLU A 242 9.20 -9.52 0.71
N PHE A 243 10.10 -9.06 -0.15
CA PHE A 243 11.33 -9.74 -0.50
C PHE A 243 12.50 -8.84 -0.23
N ALA A 244 13.57 -9.43 0.26
CA ALA A 244 14.86 -8.76 0.37
C ALA A 244 15.96 -9.72 -0.07
N SER A 245 16.83 -9.23 -0.96
CA SER A 245 17.92 -10.04 -1.54
C SER A 245 17.42 -11.39 -2.10
N GLY A 246 16.27 -11.37 -2.79
CA GLY A 246 15.65 -12.55 -3.40
C GLY A 246 14.94 -13.51 -2.43
N THR A 247 14.95 -13.25 -1.13
CA THR A 247 14.29 -14.10 -0.13
C THR A 247 12.94 -13.51 0.27
N PHE A 248 11.88 -14.32 0.29
CA PHE A 248 10.61 -13.91 0.89
C PHE A 248 10.77 -13.74 2.39
N ILE A 249 10.48 -12.53 2.86
CA ILE A 249 10.53 -12.14 4.26
C ILE A 249 9.13 -11.80 4.80
N GLY A 250 8.16 -11.51 3.96
CA GLY A 250 6.88 -10.93 4.37
C GLY A 250 7.07 -9.51 4.92
N ARG A 251 7.46 -9.38 6.20
CA ARG A 251 7.84 -8.10 6.82
C ARG A 251 8.96 -8.27 7.84
N PHE A 252 9.78 -7.25 8.06
CA PHE A 252 10.76 -7.28 9.15
C PHE A 252 10.07 -7.59 10.50
N LEU A 253 10.66 -8.54 11.23
CA LEU A 253 10.20 -9.06 12.52
C LEU A 253 10.53 -8.08 13.65
N HIS A 254 9.89 -8.23 14.80
CA HIS A 254 10.22 -7.46 16.01
C HIS A 254 11.67 -7.66 16.44
N GLU A 255 12.25 -8.86 16.28
CA GLU A 255 13.70 -9.08 16.46
C GLU A 255 14.53 -8.17 15.55
N GLU A 256 14.11 -7.99 14.30
CA GLU A 256 14.87 -7.22 13.30
C GLU A 256 14.66 -5.72 13.49
N THR A 257 13.42 -5.29 13.70
CA THR A 257 13.08 -3.88 13.85
C THR A 257 13.55 -3.31 15.18
N SER A 258 13.67 -4.13 16.23
CA SER A 258 14.19 -3.72 17.55
C SER A 258 15.73 -3.83 17.69
N HIS A 259 16.42 -3.92 16.56
CA HIS A 259 17.88 -3.89 16.51
C HIS A 259 18.36 -2.44 16.34
N ALA A 260 19.43 -2.05 17.05
CA ALA A 260 19.93 -0.67 17.01
C ALA A 260 20.35 -0.17 15.61
N ASP A 261 20.74 -1.10 14.72
CA ASP A 261 21.08 -0.79 13.32
C ASP A 261 19.84 -0.72 12.41
N PHE A 262 18.64 -1.06 12.89
CA PHE A 262 17.38 -0.87 12.17
C PHE A 262 16.86 0.54 12.44
N THR A 263 17.32 1.51 11.64
CA THR A 263 17.15 2.93 11.96
C THR A 263 15.85 3.55 11.43
N TRP A 264 14.99 2.80 10.73
CA TRP A 264 13.70 3.30 10.24
C TRP A 264 12.63 3.24 11.34
N PRO A 265 11.69 4.21 11.47
CA PRO A 265 11.48 5.41 10.64
C PRO A 265 12.35 6.62 11.00
N GLY A 266 13.22 6.48 12.01
CA GLY A 266 13.99 7.60 12.58
C GLY A 266 15.08 8.20 11.70
N LYS A 267 15.60 7.42 10.75
CA LYS A 267 16.69 7.84 9.86
C LYS A 267 16.34 7.59 8.41
N PHE A 268 16.35 8.68 7.64
CA PHE A 268 16.32 8.61 6.18
C PHE A 268 17.75 8.47 5.64
N PRO A 269 18.05 7.47 4.80
CA PRO A 269 19.39 7.23 4.31
C PRO A 269 19.64 8.08 3.07
N LEU A 270 20.52 9.06 3.23
CA LEU A 270 20.84 10.03 2.20
C LEU A 270 22.11 9.61 1.50
N GLY A 271 22.02 8.58 0.65
CA GLY A 271 22.97 8.26 -0.43
C GLY A 271 24.45 8.11 -0.07
N THR A 272 24.84 8.15 1.21
CA THR A 272 26.23 8.03 1.63
C THR A 272 26.53 6.55 1.80
N ALA A 273 27.55 6.06 1.09
CA ALA A 273 27.96 4.67 1.13
C ALA A 273 28.26 4.24 2.58
N GLY A 274 27.36 3.47 3.20
CA GLY A 274 27.55 2.96 4.56
C GLY A 274 26.29 2.63 5.36
N ASP A 275 25.12 3.21 5.04
CA ASP A 275 23.88 2.97 5.80
C ASP A 275 22.64 2.95 4.88
N PRO A 276 22.47 1.90 4.06
CA PRO A 276 21.33 1.79 3.15
C PRO A 276 20.02 1.57 3.92
N HIS A 277 18.95 2.22 3.46
CA HIS A 277 17.58 2.05 3.97
C HIS A 277 17.26 0.58 4.19
N PRO A 278 16.73 0.15 5.35
CA PRO A 278 16.41 -1.27 5.57
C PRO A 278 15.57 -1.88 4.45
N TYR A 279 14.68 -1.08 3.84
CA TYR A 279 13.81 -1.49 2.74
C TYR A 279 14.41 -1.35 1.32
N GLU A 280 15.65 -0.86 1.18
CA GLU A 280 16.37 -0.77 -0.10
C GLU A 280 17.68 -1.58 -0.10
N ARG A 281 17.96 -2.29 0.99
CA ARG A 281 19.15 -3.14 1.10
C ARG A 281 19.08 -4.31 0.14
N THR A 282 20.13 -4.46 -0.66
CA THR A 282 20.35 -5.60 -1.56
C THR A 282 21.40 -6.57 -1.02
N ASP A 283 21.96 -6.30 0.16
CA ASP A 283 23.04 -7.05 0.79
C ASP A 283 22.58 -7.88 2.01
N LEU A 284 21.27 -7.96 2.26
CA LEU A 284 20.74 -8.70 3.41
C LEU A 284 20.99 -10.21 3.26
N THR A 285 21.47 -10.82 4.34
CA THR A 285 21.64 -12.27 4.44
C THR A 285 20.78 -12.82 5.56
N PHE A 286 20.27 -14.04 5.41
CA PHE A 286 19.31 -14.63 6.36
C PHE A 286 19.90 -15.85 7.06
N ASP A 287 19.65 -15.95 8.37
CA ASP A 287 20.04 -17.12 9.15
C ASP A 287 19.08 -18.31 8.96
N GLY A 288 19.35 -19.44 9.61
CA GLY A 288 18.50 -20.63 9.53
C GLY A 288 17.11 -20.47 10.15
N ARG A 289 16.81 -19.33 10.78
CA ARG A 289 15.48 -18.94 11.27
C ARG A 289 14.74 -18.04 10.27
N GLY A 290 15.42 -17.55 9.23
CA GLY A 290 14.91 -16.55 8.31
C GLY A 290 15.04 -15.12 8.84
N VAL A 291 15.89 -14.88 9.85
CA VAL A 291 16.17 -13.54 10.38
C VAL A 291 17.31 -12.91 9.59
N ALA A 292 17.14 -11.66 9.15
CA ALA A 292 18.17 -10.85 8.53
C ALA A 292 19.33 -10.68 9.51
N THR A 293 20.49 -11.25 9.18
CA THR A 293 21.66 -11.34 10.06
C THR A 293 22.17 -9.99 10.53
N GLN A 294 22.03 -8.96 9.69
CA GLN A 294 22.37 -7.56 9.97
C GLN A 294 21.50 -6.94 11.06
N TYR A 295 20.32 -7.50 11.28
CA TYR A 295 19.35 -7.06 12.28
C TYR A 295 19.05 -8.17 13.29
N SER A 296 19.86 -9.23 13.34
CA SER A 296 19.64 -10.34 14.25
C SER A 296 20.03 -9.96 15.68
N GLY A 297 19.29 -10.48 16.67
CA GLY A 297 19.59 -10.22 18.07
C GLY A 297 19.03 -8.91 18.65
N GLY A 298 18.08 -8.25 17.96
CA GLY A 298 17.26 -7.23 18.61
C GLY A 298 16.47 -7.80 19.79
N VAL A 299 16.08 -6.94 20.73
CA VAL A 299 15.65 -7.38 22.07
C VAL A 299 14.25 -8.00 22.10
N ARG A 300 13.45 -7.83 21.04
CA ARG A 300 12.03 -8.25 20.96
C ARG A 300 11.85 -9.57 20.21
N VAL A 301 12.71 -10.55 20.48
CA VAL A 301 12.69 -11.87 19.81
C VAL A 301 11.37 -12.60 20.04
N GLY A 302 10.73 -13.02 18.96
CA GLY A 302 9.56 -13.91 19.00
C GLY A 302 8.24 -13.26 19.35
N GLU A 303 8.19 -11.93 19.52
CA GLU A 303 6.95 -11.21 19.86
C GLU A 303 5.89 -11.27 18.76
N ASP A 304 6.31 -11.45 17.49
CA ASP A 304 5.39 -11.60 16.35
C ASP A 304 4.93 -13.05 16.11
N ILE A 305 5.43 -14.05 16.86
CA ILE A 305 5.13 -15.46 16.58
C ILE A 305 3.66 -15.76 16.94
N LEU A 306 2.87 -16.13 15.94
CA LEU A 306 1.50 -16.60 16.15
C LEU A 306 1.45 -18.13 16.27
N MET A 307 2.10 -18.84 15.35
CA MET A 307 2.08 -20.30 15.32
C MET A 307 3.33 -20.90 14.67
N PRO A 308 4.02 -21.86 15.30
CA PRO A 308 5.11 -22.60 14.67
C PRO A 308 4.62 -23.83 13.89
N ASN A 309 5.52 -24.43 13.09
CA ASN A 309 5.28 -25.63 12.27
C ASN A 309 4.18 -25.45 11.23
N VAL A 310 4.14 -24.29 10.60
CA VAL A 310 3.22 -23.94 9.52
C VAL A 310 3.85 -24.33 8.19
N ASP A 311 3.20 -25.23 7.46
CA ASP A 311 3.65 -25.67 6.14
C ASP A 311 3.21 -24.67 5.05
N ALA A 312 2.05 -24.02 5.22
CA ALA A 312 1.51 -23.03 4.27
C ALA A 312 0.49 -22.08 4.92
N PHE A 313 0.40 -20.87 4.36
CA PHE A 313 -0.60 -19.85 4.62
C PHE A 313 -1.14 -19.39 3.26
N ASP A 314 -2.28 -19.94 2.87
CA ASP A 314 -2.92 -19.74 1.57
C ASP A 314 -4.06 -18.74 1.71
N VAL A 315 -4.10 -17.73 0.86
CA VAL A 315 -5.15 -16.72 0.83
C VAL A 315 -5.80 -16.73 -0.54
N LYS A 316 -7.12 -16.90 -0.59
CA LYS A 316 -7.90 -16.90 -1.83
C LYS A 316 -9.04 -15.91 -1.77
N ILE A 317 -9.33 -15.27 -2.88
CA ILE A 317 -10.45 -14.32 -3.01
C ILE A 317 -11.64 -15.00 -3.68
N TRP A 318 -12.86 -14.68 -3.24
CA TRP A 318 -14.06 -15.12 -3.93
C TRP A 318 -14.26 -14.37 -5.25
N ASP A 319 -14.32 -15.14 -6.32
CA ASP A 319 -14.58 -14.71 -7.68
C ASP A 319 -16.02 -15.00 -8.05
N GLU A 320 -16.83 -13.95 -8.24
CA GLU A 320 -18.26 -14.08 -8.54
C GLU A 320 -18.51 -14.63 -9.94
N THR A 321 -17.64 -14.31 -10.90
CA THR A 321 -17.74 -14.82 -12.26
C THR A 321 -17.52 -16.33 -12.29
N LEU A 322 -16.61 -16.85 -11.46
CA LEU A 322 -16.33 -18.28 -11.35
C LEU A 322 -17.15 -19.01 -10.28
N LEU A 323 -17.80 -18.28 -9.36
CA LEU A 323 -18.46 -18.81 -8.17
C LEU A 323 -17.53 -19.72 -7.34
N ALA A 324 -16.28 -19.29 -7.18
CA ALA A 324 -15.23 -20.05 -6.51
C ALA A 324 -14.22 -19.14 -5.81
N PHE A 325 -13.51 -19.70 -4.82
CA PHE A 325 -12.29 -19.09 -4.29
C PHE A 325 -11.13 -19.35 -5.25
N VAL A 326 -10.37 -18.32 -5.59
CA VAL A 326 -9.26 -18.38 -6.55
C VAL A 326 -8.04 -17.65 -6.02
N ASP A 327 -6.88 -18.12 -6.44
CA ASP A 327 -5.61 -17.42 -6.27
C ASP A 327 -5.58 -16.18 -7.16
N LEU A 328 -4.99 -15.11 -6.66
CA LEU A 328 -4.94 -13.88 -7.42
C LEU A 328 -4.05 -14.02 -8.65
N GLY A 329 -4.57 -13.71 -9.84
CA GLY A 329 -3.79 -13.78 -11.06
C GLY A 329 -3.36 -15.20 -11.47
N GLY A 330 -4.14 -16.21 -11.07
CA GLY A 330 -4.00 -17.61 -11.48
C GLY A 330 -4.26 -17.87 -12.97
N GLN A 331 -4.55 -19.12 -13.34
CA GLN A 331 -4.82 -19.53 -14.72
C GLN A 331 -6.31 -19.76 -15.03
N VAL A 332 -7.21 -19.09 -14.32
CA VAL A 332 -8.66 -19.25 -14.49
C VAL A 332 -9.30 -17.96 -14.98
N ASN A 333 -10.26 -18.04 -15.89
CA ASN A 333 -10.93 -16.86 -16.45
C ASN A 333 -12.00 -16.34 -15.48
N GLY A 334 -11.61 -15.46 -14.56
CA GLY A 334 -12.50 -14.79 -13.62
C GLY A 334 -12.04 -13.37 -13.29
N ASP A 335 -12.81 -12.69 -12.44
CA ASP A 335 -12.52 -11.32 -12.00
C ASP A 335 -11.22 -11.24 -11.20
N PHE A 336 -10.90 -12.26 -10.41
CA PHE A 336 -9.72 -12.33 -9.54
C PHE A 336 -8.63 -13.29 -10.06
N GLY A 337 -9.06 -14.42 -10.64
CA GLY A 337 -8.16 -15.51 -10.97
C GLY A 337 -7.47 -15.43 -12.33
N HIS A 338 -7.67 -14.36 -13.11
CA HIS A 338 -7.15 -14.25 -14.47
C HIS A 338 -5.70 -13.79 -14.51
N ARG A 339 -4.86 -14.51 -15.28
CA ARG A 339 -3.41 -14.28 -15.38
C ARG A 339 -3.04 -12.85 -15.76
N ASN A 340 -3.87 -12.15 -16.54
CA ASN A 340 -3.54 -10.79 -16.98
C ASN A 340 -4.00 -9.70 -15.99
N ASN A 341 -4.60 -10.07 -14.84
CA ASN A 341 -4.94 -9.12 -13.78
C ASN A 341 -3.71 -8.79 -12.90
N ARG A 342 -2.55 -8.88 -13.53
CA ARG A 342 -1.19 -8.78 -13.05
C ARG A 342 -0.75 -7.33 -13.19
N ARG A 343 -0.22 -6.70 -12.14
CA ARG A 343 0.26 -5.31 -12.24
C ARG A 343 1.75 -5.15 -11.99
N LEU A 344 2.44 -4.60 -12.99
CA LEU A 344 3.90 -4.45 -13.03
C LEU A 344 4.46 -3.38 -12.07
N ASP A 345 3.58 -2.60 -11.43
CA ASP A 345 3.96 -1.40 -10.67
C ASP A 345 4.02 -1.62 -9.15
N TYR A 346 3.37 -2.67 -8.63
CA TYR A 346 3.32 -2.97 -7.19
C TYR A 346 4.23 -4.18 -6.92
N GLY A 347 4.98 -4.19 -5.82
CA GLY A 347 5.85 -5.31 -5.43
C GLY A 347 7.34 -5.14 -5.71
N PRO A 348 8.17 -6.04 -5.16
CA PRO A 348 9.60 -6.03 -5.36
C PRO A 348 9.93 -6.43 -6.80
N ARG A 349 10.21 -5.43 -7.63
CA ARG A 349 11.06 -5.64 -8.81
C ARG A 349 12.49 -5.79 -8.33
N THR A 350 12.95 -7.02 -8.18
CA THR A 350 14.38 -7.31 -8.29
C THR A 350 14.60 -8.19 -9.50
N VAL A 351 14.62 -7.52 -10.65
CA VAL A 351 15.33 -8.01 -11.82
C VAL A 351 16.82 -7.82 -11.53
N SER A 352 17.48 -8.91 -11.14
CA SER A 352 18.92 -8.99 -11.37
C SER A 352 19.10 -9.09 -12.87
N THR A 353 19.90 -8.20 -13.42
CA THR A 353 20.29 -8.32 -14.83
C THR A 353 21.27 -9.49 -14.94
N GLY A 354 21.11 -10.31 -15.97
CA GLY A 354 22.11 -11.28 -16.35
C GLY A 354 23.46 -10.63 -16.66
N ALA A 355 24.49 -11.43 -16.96
CA ALA A 355 25.84 -10.94 -17.24
C ALA A 355 25.93 -9.92 -18.40
N ASP A 356 24.88 -9.77 -19.20
CA ASP A 356 24.73 -8.82 -20.31
C ASP A 356 24.02 -7.51 -19.94
N GLY A 357 23.52 -7.36 -18.71
CA GLY A 357 22.78 -6.18 -18.28
C GLY A 357 21.29 -6.20 -18.60
N GLN A 358 20.69 -7.35 -18.95
CA GLN A 358 19.26 -7.46 -19.26
C GLN A 358 18.47 -8.30 -18.22
N PRO A 359 17.23 -7.90 -17.85
CA PRO A 359 16.28 -8.73 -17.11
C PRO A 359 15.94 -10.02 -17.85
N GLY A 360 15.70 -11.10 -17.10
CA GLY A 360 15.54 -12.43 -17.67
C GLY A 360 14.42 -12.55 -18.69
N VAL A 361 14.65 -13.39 -19.70
CA VAL A 361 13.74 -13.63 -20.82
C VAL A 361 13.56 -15.14 -20.98
N ALA A 362 12.31 -15.62 -21.13
CA ALA A 362 12.03 -17.04 -21.41
C ALA A 362 12.84 -17.55 -22.62
N GLY A 363 13.61 -18.61 -22.39
CA GLY A 363 14.50 -19.15 -23.42
C GLY A 363 15.78 -18.33 -23.64
N VAL A 364 16.21 -17.55 -22.64
CA VAL A 364 17.53 -16.89 -22.56
C VAL A 364 18.28 -17.41 -21.33
N ASP A 365 19.59 -17.59 -21.51
CA ASP A 365 20.52 -18.09 -20.49
C ASP A 365 21.15 -16.87 -19.79
N ASP A 366 20.55 -16.47 -18.67
CA ASP A 366 20.84 -15.19 -18.01
C ASP A 366 22.08 -15.26 -17.10
N ASP A 367 22.48 -16.45 -16.67
CA ASP A 367 23.68 -16.69 -15.84
C ASP A 367 24.92 -17.10 -16.66
N GLY A 368 24.74 -17.34 -17.97
CA GLY A 368 25.80 -17.57 -18.95
C GLY A 368 26.40 -18.98 -18.89
N ASP A 369 25.66 -19.95 -18.35
CA ASP A 369 26.13 -21.31 -18.14
C ASP A 369 25.88 -22.26 -19.34
N MET A 370 25.33 -21.71 -20.43
CA MET A 370 24.94 -22.37 -21.68
C MET A 370 23.76 -23.32 -21.55
N THR A 371 22.98 -23.20 -20.47
CA THR A 371 21.77 -23.99 -20.21
C THR A 371 20.62 -23.06 -19.87
N THR A 372 19.76 -22.86 -20.85
CA THR A 372 18.57 -22.00 -20.77
C THR A 372 17.53 -22.54 -19.77
N ASP A 373 16.97 -21.67 -18.94
CA ASP A 373 15.87 -21.97 -18.00
C ASP A 373 16.23 -23.04 -16.96
N ASN A 374 17.46 -23.03 -16.45
CA ASN A 374 17.97 -24.04 -15.52
C ASN A 374 17.84 -23.60 -14.04
N ASN A 375 18.36 -24.41 -13.10
CA ASN A 375 18.26 -24.11 -11.66
C ASN A 375 19.43 -23.29 -11.09
N THR A 376 20.38 -22.85 -11.92
CA THR A 376 21.46 -21.92 -11.54
C THR A 376 21.09 -20.46 -11.86
N GLU A 377 20.09 -20.23 -12.70
CA GLU A 377 19.42 -18.93 -12.88
C GLU A 377 18.67 -18.51 -11.60
N LEU A 378 19.20 -17.51 -10.88
CA LEU A 378 18.64 -17.00 -9.62
C LEU A 378 17.37 -16.16 -9.87
N GLY A 379 16.28 -16.88 -10.10
CA GLY A 379 14.93 -16.37 -10.32
C GLY A 379 13.94 -17.47 -10.73
N TRP A 380 14.03 -18.65 -10.10
CA TRP A 380 13.19 -19.85 -10.29
C TRP A 380 13.27 -20.57 -11.65
N PRO A 381 12.95 -21.88 -11.73
CA PRO A 381 12.88 -22.59 -13.01
C PRO A 381 11.71 -22.09 -13.90
N GLY A 382 12.03 -21.44 -15.03
CA GLY A 382 11.11 -21.16 -16.15
C GLY A 382 10.95 -19.71 -16.64
N SER A 383 11.59 -18.73 -15.97
CA SER A 383 11.77 -17.30 -16.33
C SER A 383 10.57 -16.44 -16.85
N ASP A 384 10.77 -15.11 -16.76
CA ASP A 384 10.01 -13.87 -17.11
C ASP A 384 8.44 -13.84 -17.13
N ASP A 385 7.67 -13.00 -16.44
CA ASP A 385 7.83 -11.93 -15.47
C ASP A 385 6.88 -12.25 -14.31
N VAL A 386 7.37 -12.32 -13.07
CA VAL A 386 6.46 -12.40 -11.91
C VAL A 386 5.88 -11.01 -11.69
N VAL A 387 4.90 -10.68 -12.50
CA VAL A 387 4.07 -9.51 -12.29
C VAL A 387 3.36 -9.72 -10.96
N ASN A 388 3.44 -8.73 -10.09
CA ASN A 388 2.92 -8.91 -8.75
C ASN A 388 1.41 -9.12 -8.80
N ARG A 389 1.00 -10.20 -8.16
CA ARG A 389 -0.36 -10.63 -7.95
C ARG A 389 -0.78 -10.01 -6.62
N THR A 390 -0.94 -8.69 -6.62
CA THR A 390 -1.42 -7.94 -5.45
C THR A 390 -2.83 -7.45 -5.65
N PHE A 391 -3.64 -7.64 -4.63
CA PHE A 391 -4.89 -6.93 -4.44
C PHE A 391 -4.66 -5.89 -3.36
N ASP A 392 -5.02 -4.64 -3.65
CA ASP A 392 -4.97 -3.58 -2.65
C ASP A 392 -6.18 -2.66 -2.80
N THR A 393 -6.71 -2.20 -1.67
CA THR A 393 -7.78 -1.20 -1.66
C THR A 393 -7.28 0.08 -2.29
N TRP A 394 -7.99 0.54 -3.32
CA TRP A 394 -7.60 1.73 -4.06
C TRP A 394 -7.78 3.01 -3.23
N ASN A 395 -6.79 3.89 -3.27
CA ASN A 395 -6.89 5.26 -2.79
C ASN A 395 -6.83 6.26 -3.95
N ARG A 396 -7.85 7.12 -4.04
CA ARG A 396 -7.96 8.21 -5.03
C ARG A 396 -6.79 9.19 -5.03
N ARG A 397 -6.17 9.42 -3.86
CA ARG A 397 -5.01 10.31 -3.73
C ARG A 397 -3.72 9.69 -4.25
N ALA A 398 -3.61 8.36 -4.28
CA ALA A 398 -2.43 7.70 -4.81
C ALA A 398 -2.22 8.11 -6.28
N SER A 399 -3.29 8.14 -7.06
CA SER A 399 -3.24 8.57 -8.47
C SER A 399 -2.90 10.05 -8.66
N ALA A 400 -3.04 10.91 -7.64
CA ALA A 400 -2.70 12.32 -7.74
C ALA A 400 -1.22 12.63 -7.44
N GLN A 401 -0.47 11.69 -6.83
CA GLN A 401 0.94 11.87 -6.49
C GLN A 401 1.91 11.27 -7.53
N GLY A 402 1.47 11.10 -8.79
CA GLY A 402 2.37 10.82 -9.91
C GLY A 402 2.77 9.35 -10.09
N GLY A 403 1.80 8.50 -10.48
CA GLY A 403 2.10 7.16 -11.04
C GLY A 403 1.38 5.98 -10.40
N PHE A 404 0.75 6.17 -9.24
CA PHE A 404 0.03 5.08 -8.58
C PHE A 404 -1.38 4.89 -9.17
N ARG A 405 -1.50 4.00 -10.16
CA ARG A 405 -2.83 3.59 -10.68
C ARG A 405 -3.56 2.65 -9.68
N PRO A 406 -4.79 2.15 -9.93
CA PRO A 406 -5.43 1.17 -9.05
C PRO A 406 -4.74 -0.20 -9.07
N PRO A 407 -4.37 -0.76 -7.90
CA PRO A 407 -3.49 -1.94 -7.79
C PRO A 407 -4.09 -3.21 -8.39
N TYR A 408 -5.42 -3.29 -8.51
CA TYR A 408 -6.12 -4.40 -9.14
C TYR A 408 -7.04 -3.96 -10.29
N ARG A 409 -6.96 -4.67 -11.43
CA ARG A 409 -7.82 -4.52 -12.61
C ARG A 409 -8.44 -5.88 -12.96
N PRO A 410 -9.73 -6.11 -12.68
CA PRO A 410 -10.42 -7.37 -12.92
C PRO A 410 -10.62 -7.66 -14.42
N LEU A 411 -10.70 -6.63 -15.27
CA LEU A 411 -10.77 -6.80 -16.73
C LEU A 411 -9.44 -6.42 -17.39
N TYR A 412 -8.74 -7.41 -17.97
CA TYR A 412 -7.65 -7.17 -18.93
C TYR A 412 -7.65 -8.10 -20.16
N GLU A 413 -7.53 -7.42 -21.31
CA GLU A 413 -6.92 -7.71 -22.63
C GLU A 413 -7.63 -8.44 -23.78
N ASN A 414 -8.39 -9.52 -23.60
CA ASN A 414 -8.79 -10.28 -24.80
C ASN A 414 -10.01 -9.71 -25.56
N SER A 415 -10.65 -8.66 -25.05
CA SER A 415 -11.77 -7.96 -25.71
C SER A 415 -11.63 -6.44 -25.69
N ILE A 416 -10.43 -5.93 -25.37
CA ILE A 416 -10.16 -4.50 -25.26
C ILE A 416 -9.66 -4.02 -26.62
N VAL A 417 -10.44 -3.16 -27.26
CA VAL A 417 -9.99 -2.47 -28.46
C VAL A 417 -9.74 -1.02 -28.05
N ASP A 418 -8.58 -0.51 -28.39
CA ASP A 418 -8.31 0.91 -28.36
C ASP A 418 -9.41 1.67 -29.11
N TRP A 419 -9.92 2.78 -28.56
CA TRP A 419 -10.86 3.59 -29.34
C TRP A 419 -10.14 4.09 -30.59
N ALA A 420 -10.69 3.79 -31.76
CA ALA A 420 -10.14 4.17 -33.04
C ALA A 420 -11.25 4.81 -33.88
N ALA A 421 -10.90 5.89 -34.58
CA ALA A 421 -11.83 6.61 -35.44
C ALA A 421 -12.30 5.73 -36.61
N ASN A 422 -13.57 5.86 -37.01
CA ASN A 422 -14.16 5.13 -38.14
C ASN A 422 -14.03 3.59 -38.05
N THR A 423 -13.96 3.06 -36.84
CA THR A 423 -13.79 1.63 -36.57
C THR A 423 -15.15 1.00 -36.27
N ASN A 424 -15.37 -0.22 -36.78
CA ASN A 424 -16.59 -0.96 -36.49
C ASN A 424 -16.45 -1.64 -35.13
N TYR A 425 -17.42 -1.39 -34.25
CA TYR A 425 -17.56 -2.07 -32.97
C TYR A 425 -18.84 -2.88 -32.96
N ASN A 426 -18.82 -4.01 -32.27
CA ASN A 426 -19.98 -4.82 -31.95
C ASN A 426 -20.56 -4.44 -30.59
N ALA A 427 -21.81 -4.83 -30.34
CA ALA A 427 -22.35 -4.75 -28.99
C ALA A 427 -21.55 -5.66 -28.05
N GLY A 428 -21.15 -5.13 -26.89
CA GLY A 428 -20.29 -5.78 -25.91
C GLY A 428 -18.80 -5.53 -26.10
N ASP A 429 -18.37 -4.86 -27.18
CA ASP A 429 -16.97 -4.44 -27.32
C ASP A 429 -16.64 -3.42 -26.22
N ARG A 430 -15.47 -3.59 -25.61
CA ARG A 430 -15.02 -2.77 -24.48
C ARG A 430 -13.81 -1.95 -24.91
N ILE A 431 -13.83 -0.68 -24.56
CA ILE A 431 -12.71 0.21 -24.78
C ILE A 431 -12.31 0.81 -23.43
N PHE A 432 -11.01 0.89 -23.18
CA PHE A 432 -10.53 1.86 -22.21
C PHE A 432 -10.31 3.16 -22.97
N PRO A 433 -10.73 4.30 -22.40
CA PRO A 433 -10.34 5.58 -22.95
C PRO A 433 -8.82 5.68 -22.78
N ILE A 434 -8.05 5.21 -23.76
CA ILE A 434 -6.60 5.37 -23.73
C ILE A 434 -6.35 6.86 -23.52
N GLN A 435 -5.42 7.20 -22.64
CA GLN A 435 -4.70 8.44 -22.81
C GLN A 435 -3.89 8.28 -24.08
N SER A 436 -4.49 8.56 -25.23
CA SER A 436 -3.71 9.21 -26.25
C SER A 436 -3.26 10.50 -25.57
N PHE A 437 -2.05 10.49 -25.02
CA PHE A 437 -1.25 11.71 -24.99
C PHE A 437 -1.42 12.26 -26.39
N ASP A 438 -2.04 13.44 -26.53
CA ASP A 438 -2.05 14.10 -27.81
C ASP A 438 -0.59 14.43 -28.06
N VAL A 439 0.12 13.51 -28.75
CA VAL A 439 1.48 13.74 -29.17
C VAL A 439 1.45 15.00 -29.98
N GLY A 440 2.32 15.95 -29.63
CA GLY A 440 2.41 17.20 -30.34
C GLY A 440 2.69 16.97 -31.82
N ALA A 441 2.79 18.07 -32.58
CA ALA A 441 3.08 17.98 -34.02
C ALA A 441 4.38 17.20 -34.36
N ASP A 442 5.24 16.95 -33.37
CA ASP A 442 6.48 16.20 -33.46
C ASP A 442 6.32 14.67 -33.26
N GLY A 443 5.15 14.20 -32.83
CA GLY A 443 4.84 12.80 -32.61
C GLY A 443 5.41 12.20 -31.32
N GLN A 444 5.83 13.03 -30.35
CA GLN A 444 6.31 12.55 -29.05
C GLN A 444 5.35 12.95 -27.89
N PRO A 445 5.19 12.10 -26.87
CA PRO A 445 4.44 12.46 -25.66
C PRO A 445 5.27 13.34 -24.70
N GLY A 446 4.69 14.47 -24.26
CA GLY A 446 4.82 15.09 -22.93
C GLY A 446 6.14 14.98 -22.18
N PHE A 447 7.25 15.42 -22.79
CA PHE A 447 8.52 15.57 -22.06
C PHE A 447 8.64 16.98 -21.52
N ALA A 448 9.11 17.12 -20.27
CA ALA A 448 9.52 18.42 -19.74
C ALA A 448 10.53 19.08 -20.70
N ASN A 449 10.31 20.36 -21.02
CA ASN A 449 11.05 21.14 -22.01
C ASN A 449 10.72 20.85 -23.49
N VAL A 450 9.53 20.35 -23.80
CA VAL A 450 9.05 20.15 -25.19
C VAL A 450 7.82 21.02 -25.45
N ASP A 451 7.75 21.57 -26.67
CA ASP A 451 6.67 22.46 -27.14
C ASP A 451 5.60 21.61 -27.83
N ASP A 452 4.64 21.15 -27.04
CA ASP A 452 3.69 20.11 -27.45
C ASP A 452 2.54 20.65 -28.33
N ASP A 453 2.21 21.94 -28.23
CA ASP A 453 1.16 22.57 -29.06
C ASP A 453 1.73 23.25 -30.33
N GLY A 454 3.06 23.32 -30.45
CA GLY A 454 3.79 23.82 -31.61
C GLY A 454 3.72 25.33 -31.75
N ASP A 455 3.46 26.06 -30.66
CA ASP A 455 3.41 27.52 -30.64
C ASP A 455 4.81 28.18 -30.56
N GLY A 456 5.85 27.37 -30.34
CA GLY A 456 7.25 27.78 -30.25
C GLY A 456 7.72 28.14 -28.85
N ILE A 457 6.90 27.93 -27.82
CA ILE A 457 7.18 28.33 -26.43
C ILE A 457 6.96 27.14 -25.50
N ILE A 458 8.06 26.49 -25.17
CA ILE A 458 8.20 25.41 -24.19
C ILE A 458 7.63 25.78 -22.80
N ASP A 459 6.87 24.88 -22.18
CA ASP A 459 6.38 24.89 -20.79
C ASP A 459 5.52 26.13 -20.45
N ASN A 460 4.48 26.43 -21.25
CA ASN A 460 3.68 27.66 -21.15
C ASN A 460 2.21 27.44 -20.71
N GLY A 461 1.45 28.53 -20.51
CA GLY A 461 0.06 28.46 -20.02
C GLY A 461 -1.00 28.17 -21.08
N THR A 462 -0.62 28.01 -22.36
CA THR A 462 -1.48 27.55 -23.46
C THR A 462 -1.33 26.05 -23.73
N GLU A 463 -0.25 25.44 -23.24
CA GLU A 463 -0.12 23.98 -23.15
C GLU A 463 -1.21 23.37 -22.26
N LEU A 464 -1.61 22.15 -22.58
CA LEU A 464 -2.70 21.44 -21.91
C LEU A 464 -2.25 20.83 -20.58
N GLY A 465 -1.97 21.69 -19.60
CA GLY A 465 -1.82 21.36 -18.18
C GLY A 465 -0.92 22.38 -17.43
N THR A 466 -0.35 22.00 -16.28
CA THR A 466 0.31 22.93 -15.35
C THR A 466 1.84 22.93 -15.48
N LEU A 467 2.43 24.13 -15.36
CA LEU A 467 3.83 24.59 -15.50
C LEU A 467 4.99 23.76 -14.88
N SER A 468 4.82 22.51 -14.43
CA SER A 468 5.90 21.68 -13.88
C SER A 468 5.70 20.17 -14.04
N SER A 469 5.25 19.73 -15.23
CA SER A 469 4.84 18.36 -15.64
C SER A 469 3.39 18.01 -15.33
N ASP A 470 2.64 17.74 -16.39
CA ASP A 470 1.19 17.74 -16.43
C ASP A 470 0.56 16.62 -17.24
N ASP A 471 1.33 15.57 -17.58
CA ASP A 471 0.80 14.26 -17.89
C ASP A 471 0.17 13.64 -16.63
N VAL A 472 -0.88 14.27 -16.09
CA VAL A 472 -1.83 13.60 -15.22
C VAL A 472 -2.49 12.61 -16.12
N ALA A 473 -1.91 11.41 -16.17
CA ALA A 473 -2.60 10.23 -16.61
C ALA A 473 -3.97 10.27 -15.92
N SER A 474 -5.02 10.65 -16.64
CA SER A 474 -6.36 10.77 -16.09
C SER A 474 -6.71 9.43 -15.44
N LEU A 475 -6.53 9.36 -14.12
CA LEU A 475 -7.37 8.92 -13.00
C LEU A 475 -8.50 7.88 -13.22
N TYR A 476 -8.77 7.46 -14.45
CA TYR A 476 -9.94 6.68 -14.88
C TYR A 476 -9.58 5.27 -15.33
N ASP A 477 -8.48 4.72 -14.80
CA ASP A 477 -8.15 3.30 -14.94
C ASP A 477 -9.18 2.38 -14.25
N GLY A 478 -10.08 2.96 -13.46
CA GLY A 478 -11.26 2.30 -12.91
C GLY A 478 -12.49 2.34 -13.83
N ILE A 479 -12.43 2.90 -15.04
CA ILE A 479 -13.62 3.00 -15.92
C ILE A 479 -13.29 2.47 -17.31
N TYR A 480 -14.14 1.58 -17.82
CA TYR A 480 -14.15 1.23 -19.23
C TYR A 480 -15.47 1.67 -19.87
N TYR A 481 -15.53 1.70 -21.19
CA TYR A 481 -16.76 1.95 -21.94
C TYR A 481 -17.16 0.71 -22.72
N GLU A 482 -18.40 0.26 -22.57
CA GLU A 482 -18.98 -0.86 -23.31
C GLU A 482 -19.91 -0.36 -24.41
N ALA A 483 -19.72 -0.84 -25.63
CA ALA A 483 -20.60 -0.56 -26.75
C ALA A 483 -21.95 -1.27 -26.55
N GLN A 484 -23.03 -0.52 -26.38
CA GLN A 484 -24.37 -1.08 -26.18
C GLN A 484 -25.01 -1.58 -27.49
N ASN A 485 -24.50 -1.09 -28.62
CA ASN A 485 -24.94 -1.49 -29.95
C ASN A 485 -23.76 -1.58 -30.91
N ALA A 486 -23.92 -2.39 -31.95
CA ALA A 486 -22.98 -2.39 -33.06
C ALA A 486 -23.09 -1.07 -33.85
N GLY A 487 -21.95 -0.56 -34.32
CA GLY A 487 -21.88 0.69 -35.06
C GLY A 487 -20.48 0.98 -35.59
N THR A 488 -20.36 2.08 -36.32
CA THR A 488 -19.06 2.60 -36.76
C THR A 488 -18.77 3.86 -35.96
N SER A 489 -17.60 3.90 -35.34
CA SER A 489 -17.23 5.05 -34.53
C SER A 489 -17.11 6.33 -35.36
N GLY A 490 -17.34 7.47 -34.73
CA GLY A 490 -17.14 8.77 -35.35
C GLY A 490 -15.69 9.02 -35.81
N ALA A 491 -15.49 10.03 -36.65
CA ALA A 491 -14.15 10.46 -37.06
C ALA A 491 -13.36 11.13 -35.92
N THR A 492 -14.06 11.57 -34.86
CA THR A 492 -13.49 12.21 -33.69
C THR A 492 -13.94 11.48 -32.44
N ARG A 493 -13.02 11.32 -31.48
CA ARG A 493 -13.30 10.71 -30.19
C ARG A 493 -14.37 11.52 -29.44
N PRO A 494 -15.36 10.86 -28.80
CA PRO A 494 -16.25 11.52 -27.85
C PRO A 494 -15.50 12.33 -26.80
N SER A 495 -15.81 13.61 -26.72
CA SER A 495 -15.26 14.52 -25.71
C SER A 495 -15.70 14.18 -24.28
N ILE A 496 -16.73 13.33 -24.11
CA ILE A 496 -17.32 12.96 -22.83
C ILE A 496 -16.88 11.58 -22.30
N PHE A 497 -15.91 10.93 -22.94
CA PHE A 497 -15.26 9.73 -22.38
C PHE A 497 -14.48 9.99 -21.07
N ALA A 498 -14.48 11.22 -20.56
CA ALA A 498 -13.49 11.63 -19.58
C ALA A 498 -14.03 11.98 -18.19
N LYS A 499 -15.34 12.00 -17.87
CA LYS A 499 -15.75 12.70 -16.62
C LYS A 499 -16.80 12.07 -15.70
N ASN A 500 -17.80 11.30 -16.15
CA ASN A 500 -18.82 10.78 -15.22
C ASN A 500 -19.38 9.41 -15.63
N TYR A 501 -19.73 8.60 -14.63
CA TYR A 501 -20.41 7.30 -14.77
C TYR A 501 -21.86 7.45 -15.27
N ASN A 502 -22.39 6.40 -15.90
CA ASN A 502 -23.74 6.35 -16.49
C ASN A 502 -24.02 7.44 -17.54
N GLN A 503 -23.00 8.15 -17.99
CA GLN A 503 -23.11 8.99 -19.18
C GLN A 503 -23.01 8.11 -20.41
N GLN A 504 -23.85 8.42 -21.39
CA GLN A 504 -23.81 7.81 -22.71
C GLN A 504 -23.16 8.77 -23.69
N PRO A 505 -21.83 8.65 -23.93
CA PRO A 505 -21.17 9.26 -25.06
C PRO A 505 -21.96 8.99 -26.34
N THR A 506 -22.55 10.06 -26.89
CA THR A 506 -23.20 9.99 -28.19
C THR A 506 -22.18 10.44 -29.23
N GLU A 507 -21.89 9.57 -30.19
CA GLU A 507 -21.01 9.89 -31.30
C GLU A 507 -21.73 10.62 -32.43
N SER A 508 -21.00 11.43 -33.19
CA SER A 508 -21.49 12.12 -34.38
C SER A 508 -21.34 11.25 -35.64
N SER A 509 -22.00 10.10 -35.68
CA SER A 509 -22.01 9.24 -36.88
C SER A 509 -23.44 8.92 -37.34
N ALA A 510 -23.59 8.43 -38.57
CA ALA A 510 -24.91 8.09 -39.13
C ALA A 510 -25.57 6.89 -38.42
N ASN A 511 -24.75 6.03 -37.80
CA ASN A 511 -25.14 4.92 -36.94
C ASN A 511 -24.25 4.97 -35.68
N PRO A 512 -24.55 5.88 -34.75
CA PRO A 512 -23.66 6.15 -33.63
C PRO A 512 -23.61 4.94 -32.69
N ILE A 513 -22.43 4.66 -32.17
CA ILE A 513 -22.26 3.74 -31.06
C ILE A 513 -22.73 4.46 -29.80
N VAL A 514 -23.58 3.79 -29.04
CA VAL A 514 -23.96 4.19 -27.69
C VAL A 514 -22.98 3.51 -26.76
N TRP A 515 -22.13 4.32 -26.14
CA TRP A 515 -21.20 3.84 -25.12
C TRP A 515 -21.87 3.91 -23.75
N GLU A 516 -21.62 2.93 -22.90
CA GLU A 516 -21.96 2.97 -21.48
C GLU A 516 -20.66 2.94 -20.68
N SER A 517 -20.49 3.88 -19.75
CA SER A 517 -19.37 3.83 -18.80
C SER A 517 -19.65 2.78 -17.73
N VAL A 518 -18.69 1.90 -17.49
CA VAL A 518 -18.77 0.82 -16.50
C VAL A 518 -17.58 0.92 -15.55
N ASP A 519 -17.81 0.70 -14.25
CA ASP A 519 -16.71 0.55 -13.32
C ASP A 519 -15.96 -0.74 -13.59
N ASN A 520 -14.65 -0.63 -13.68
CA ASN A 520 -13.75 -1.75 -13.66
C ASN A 520 -13.26 -2.07 -12.24
N ARG A 521 -13.72 -1.40 -11.18
CA ARG A 521 -13.34 -1.74 -9.81
C ARG A 521 -14.24 -2.85 -9.31
N VAL A 522 -13.64 -3.99 -8.95
CA VAL A 522 -14.35 -5.11 -8.30
C VAL A 522 -13.85 -5.21 -6.87
N GLY A 523 -14.76 -5.00 -5.92
CA GLY A 523 -14.48 -5.18 -4.49
C GLY A 523 -14.45 -6.65 -4.10
N ALA A 524 -13.50 -7.02 -3.24
CA ALA A 524 -13.47 -8.35 -2.65
C ALA A 524 -14.64 -8.52 -1.67
N LYS A 525 -15.43 -9.60 -1.82
CA LYS A 525 -16.59 -9.87 -0.95
C LYS A 525 -16.28 -10.86 0.15
N LEU A 526 -15.52 -11.89 -0.18
CA LEU A 526 -15.12 -12.96 0.73
C LEU A 526 -13.63 -13.26 0.53
N LEU A 527 -12.99 -13.63 1.63
CA LEU A 527 -11.63 -14.13 1.68
C LEU A 527 -11.67 -15.53 2.29
N GLN A 528 -10.94 -16.46 1.70
CA GLN A 528 -10.63 -17.75 2.32
C GLN A 528 -9.17 -17.74 2.74
N ILE A 529 -8.91 -17.98 4.01
CA ILE A 529 -7.56 -18.15 4.54
C ILE A 529 -7.41 -19.61 4.97
N THR A 530 -6.43 -20.31 4.42
CA THR A 530 -6.13 -21.70 4.76
C THR A 530 -4.73 -21.81 5.37
N ILE A 531 -4.65 -22.27 6.61
CA ILE A 531 -3.40 -22.50 7.31
C ILE A 531 -3.17 -24.01 7.40
N ARG A 532 -2.10 -24.50 6.77
CA ARG A 532 -1.66 -25.90 6.85
C ARG A 532 -0.49 -25.99 7.83
N TYR A 533 -0.58 -26.89 8.81
CA TYR A 533 0.43 -27.00 9.87
C TYR A 533 0.60 -28.42 10.39
N ARG A 534 1.71 -28.71 11.06
CA ARG A 534 1.96 -30.00 11.71
C ARG A 534 1.66 -29.93 13.19
N ASP A 535 0.76 -30.79 13.64
CA ASP A 535 0.46 -30.95 15.06
C ASP A 535 1.68 -31.53 15.79
N ILE A 536 2.21 -30.81 16.79
CA ILE A 536 3.46 -31.15 17.49
C ILE A 536 3.38 -32.51 18.22
N ARG A 537 2.18 -32.94 18.65
CA ARG A 537 2.03 -34.18 19.43
C ARG A 537 1.94 -35.41 18.53
N SER A 538 1.28 -35.27 17.39
CA SER A 538 0.99 -36.38 16.47
C SER A 538 1.89 -36.41 15.24
N ASN A 539 2.57 -35.30 14.93
CA ASN A 539 3.32 -35.07 13.70
C ASN A 539 2.49 -35.28 12.41
N LEU A 540 1.16 -35.16 12.53
CA LEU A 540 0.24 -35.27 11.40
C LEU A 540 -0.09 -33.88 10.85
N PRO A 541 -0.26 -33.74 9.52
CA PRO A 541 -0.70 -32.49 8.92
C PRO A 541 -2.15 -32.18 9.36
N ARG A 542 -2.39 -30.90 9.62
CA ARG A 542 -3.66 -30.30 9.99
C ARG A 542 -3.93 -29.11 9.08
N GLN A 543 -5.21 -28.76 8.97
CA GLN A 543 -5.64 -27.60 8.22
C GLN A 543 -6.70 -26.85 9.02
N LEU A 544 -6.58 -25.53 9.04
CA LEU A 544 -7.60 -24.59 9.48
C LEU A 544 -7.99 -23.73 8.28
N THR A 545 -9.28 -23.65 7.97
CA THR A 545 -9.78 -22.75 6.94
C THR A 545 -10.75 -21.76 7.57
N ILE A 546 -10.50 -20.48 7.34
CA ILE A 546 -11.32 -19.35 7.80
C ILE A 546 -11.91 -18.71 6.55
N ILE A 547 -13.21 -18.46 6.56
CA ILE A 547 -13.85 -17.64 5.54
C ILE A 547 -14.24 -16.33 6.21
N HIS A 548 -13.66 -15.24 5.74
CA HIS A 548 -14.01 -13.90 6.19
C HIS A 548 -14.92 -13.25 5.15
N SER A 549 -16.08 -12.79 5.60
CA SER A 549 -16.99 -11.99 4.77
C SER A 549 -16.72 -10.54 5.03
N PHE A 550 -16.43 -9.80 3.98
CA PHE A 550 -16.44 -8.35 4.06
C PHE A 550 -17.85 -7.79 3.90
N THR A 551 -18.77 -8.57 3.30
CA THR A 551 -20.18 -8.18 3.17
C THR A 551 -20.95 -8.54 4.42
N ASP A 552 -21.83 -7.65 4.86
CA ASP A 552 -22.85 -8.02 5.83
C ASP A 552 -23.69 -9.18 5.28
N SER A 553 -23.56 -10.34 5.93
CA SER A 553 -24.41 -11.49 5.67
C SER A 553 -25.81 -11.18 6.19
N ASN A 554 -26.69 -10.69 5.31
CA ASN A 554 -28.13 -10.69 5.57
C ASN A 554 -28.71 -12.09 5.34
#